data_AF-A0A7K2LV28-F1
#
_entry.id   AF-A0A7K2LV28-F1
#
_cell.length_a   1.000
_cell.length_b   1.000
_cell.length_c   1.000
_cell.angle_alpha   90.00
_cell.angle_beta   90.00
_cell.angle_gamma   90.00
#
_symmetry.space_group_name_H-M   'P 1'
#
loop_
_entity.id
_entity.type
_entity.pdbx_description
1 polymer ?
#
loop_
_entity_poly.entity_id
_entity_poly.type
_entity_poly.pdbx_seq_one_letter_code
_entity_poly.pdbx_strand_id
1 'polypeptide(L)' 'MPKIRAASVADHRAQQRAALVAAAGELLLEGDASAVTFAAVAARTGLARNSVYKYFADR' A
#
# COMPACT_ATOMS: atom_id res chain seq x y z
N MET A 1 18.70 -13.66 6.93
CA MET A 1 17.59 -12.94 7.60
C MET A 1 17.41 -11.59 6.94
N PRO A 2 16.24 -11.22 6.38
CA PRO A 2 16.03 -9.87 5.90
C PRO A 2 15.90 -8.95 7.12
N LYS A 3 16.88 -8.05 7.30
CA LYS A 3 16.88 -7.05 8.38
C LYS A 3 15.78 -6.03 8.08
N ILE A 4 14.77 -5.98 8.93
CA ILE A 4 13.76 -4.92 8.93
C ILE A 4 14.53 -3.59 9.09
N ARG A 5 14.47 -2.71 8.09
CA ARG A 5 15.10 -1.37 8.10
C ARG A 5 14.27 -0.32 8.87
N ALA A 6 13.41 -0.77 9.78
CA ALA A 6 12.57 0.07 10.63
C ALA A 6 12.83 -0.29 12.09
N ALA A 7 12.71 0.69 13.00
CA ALA A 7 13.00 0.51 14.42
C ALA A 7 12.14 -0.57 15.09
N SER A 8 10.99 -0.90 14.49
CA SER A 8 10.12 -2.01 14.88
C SER A 8 9.28 -2.55 13.72
N VAL A 9 8.62 -3.69 13.94
CA VAL A 9 7.58 -4.22 13.03
C VAL A 9 6.40 -3.24 12.89
N ALA A 10 6.06 -2.51 13.96
CA ALA A 10 4.99 -1.51 13.93
C ALA A 10 5.34 -0.35 13.00
N ASP A 11 6.57 0.16 13.08
CA ASP A 11 7.06 1.22 12.20
C ASP A 11 7.09 0.76 10.74
N HIS A 12 7.53 -0.48 10.49
CA HIS A 12 7.50 -1.05 9.15
C HIS A 12 6.07 -1.11 8.58
N ARG A 13 5.09 -1.53 9.40
CA ARG A 13 3.68 -1.54 8.98
C ARG A 13 3.13 -0.13 8.76
N ALA A 14 3.49 0.83 9.59
CA ALA A 14 3.09 2.22 9.41
C ALA A 14 3.63 2.81 8.10
N GLN A 15 4.92 2.55 7.78
CA GLN A 15 5.54 2.95 6.52
C GLN A 15 4.86 2.31 5.32
N GLN A 16 4.57 1.00 5.37
CA GLN A 16 3.84 0.31 4.28
C GLN A 16 2.43 0.87 4.11
N ARG A 17 1.71 1.12 5.20
CA ARG A 17 0.37 1.72 5.13
C ARG A 17 0.41 3.13 4.52
N ALA A 18 1.40 3.96 4.90
CA ALA A 18 1.57 5.28 4.33
C ALA A 18 1.86 5.23 2.82
N ALA A 19 2.73 4.32 2.38
CA ALA A 19 3.02 4.10 0.96
C ALA A 19 1.78 3.68 0.16
N LEU A 20 0.93 2.82 0.72
CA LEU A 20 -0.33 2.41 0.08
C LEU A 20 -1.31 3.58 -0.10
N VAL A 21 -1.45 4.44 0.92
CA VAL A 21 -2.31 5.63 0.84
C VAL A 21 -1.76 6.65 -0.16
N ALA A 22 -0.44 6.88 -0.16
CA ALA A 22 0.20 7.77 -1.12
C ALA A 22 -0.03 7.30 -2.57
N ALA A 23 0.21 6.01 -2.85
CA ALA A 23 -0.03 5.43 -4.16
C ALA A 23 -1.50 5.54 -4.62
N ALA A 24 -2.46 5.35 -3.70
CA ALA A 24 -3.87 5.57 -3.99
C ALA A 24 -4.17 7.04 -4.33
N GLY A 25 -3.55 7.98 -3.61
CA GLY A 25 -3.67 9.41 -3.90
C GLY A 25 -3.10 9.80 -5.26
N GLU A 26 -1.95 9.25 -5.64
CA GLU A 26 -1.36 9.49 -6.97
C GLU A 26 -2.26 8.95 -8.09
N LEU A 27 -2.82 7.74 -7.93
CA LEU A 27 -3.77 7.17 -8.89
C LEU A 27 -5.04 8.03 -9.03
N LEU A 28 -5.52 8.64 -7.94
CA LEU A 28 -6.63 9.59 -7.98
C LEU A 28 -6.28 10.88 -8.75
N LEU A 29 -5.04 11.37 -8.62
CA LEU A 29 -4.59 12.58 -9.31
C LEU A 29 -4.36 12.34 -10.81
N GLU A 30 -3.94 11.14 -11.19
CA GLU A 30 -3.67 10.77 -12.59
C GLU A 30 -4.94 10.43 -13.37
N GLY A 31 -6.03 10.05 -12.70
CA GLY A 31 -7.25 9.58 -13.34
C GLY A 31 -8.50 9.95 -12.56
N ASP A 32 -9.38 8.96 -12.38
CA ASP A 32 -10.61 9.10 -11.61
C ASP A 32 -10.64 8.11 -10.44
N ALA A 33 -11.71 8.14 -9.65
CA ALA A 33 -11.89 7.23 -8.53
C ALA A 33 -11.92 5.75 -8.94
N SER A 34 -12.26 5.43 -10.19
CA SER A 34 -12.32 4.05 -10.68
C SER A 34 -10.93 3.46 -10.95
N ALA A 35 -9.94 4.32 -11.21
CA ALA A 35 -8.54 3.91 -11.39
C ALA A 35 -7.91 3.37 -10.09
N VAL A 36 -8.49 3.71 -8.93
CA VAL A 36 -7.94 3.36 -7.61
C VAL A 36 -8.46 2.01 -7.18
N THR A 37 -7.83 0.97 -7.72
CA THR A 37 -8.10 -0.43 -7.37
C THR A 37 -6.99 -1.00 -6.50
N PHE A 38 -7.30 -2.01 -5.67
CA PHE A 38 -6.26 -2.73 -4.92
C PHE A 38 -5.18 -3.35 -5.82
N ALA A 39 -5.52 -3.71 -7.06
CA ALA A 39 -4.55 -4.21 -8.03
C ALA A 39 -3.59 -3.10 -8.49
N ALA A 40 -4.10 -1.90 -8.80
CA ALA A 40 -3.28 -0.77 -9.21
C ALA A 40 -2.37 -0.27 -8.06
N VAL A 41 -2.91 -0.20 -6.84
CA VAL A 41 -2.14 0.18 -5.65
C VAL A 41 -1.04 -0.85 -5.33
N ALA A 42 -1.35 -2.15 -5.46
CA ALA A 42 -0.37 -3.23 -5.29
C ALA A 42 0.77 -3.11 -6.33
N ALA A 43 0.42 -2.92 -7.60
CA ALA A 43 1.39 -2.77 -8.68
C ALA A 43 2.32 -1.56 -8.46
N ARG A 44 1.77 -0.42 -8.05
CA ARG A 44 2.56 0.81 -7.82
C ARG A 44 3.49 0.70 -6.61
N THR A 45 3.05 0.05 -5.54
CA THR A 45 3.84 -0.08 -4.31
C THR A 45 4.79 -1.29 -4.32
N GLY A 46 4.70 -2.16 -5.33
CA GLY A 46 5.46 -3.41 -5.40
C GLY A 46 5.04 -4.45 -4.35
N LEU A 47 3.91 -4.23 -3.65
CA LEU A 47 3.36 -5.22 -2.73
C LEU A 47 2.55 -6.26 -3.49
N ALA A 48 2.60 -7.50 -2.99
CA ALA A 48 1.67 -8.53 -3.44
C ALA A 48 0.21 -8.14 -3.07
N ARG A 49 -0.74 -8.44 -3.95
CA ARG A 49 -2.16 -8.08 -3.75
C ARG A 49 -2.73 -8.64 -2.43
N ASN A 50 -2.33 -9.85 -2.04
CA ASN A 50 -2.72 -10.46 -0.77
C ASN A 50 -2.20 -9.69 0.46
N SER A 51 -1.07 -8.99 0.34
CA SER A 51 -0.54 -8.13 1.39
C SER A 51 -1.34 -6.84 1.53
N VAL A 52 -1.87 -6.29 0.43
CA VAL A 52 -2.71 -5.08 0.46
C VAL A 52 -4.00 -5.32 1.26
N TYR A 53 -4.64 -6.48 1.08
CA TYR A 53 -5.84 -6.85 1.85
C TYR A 53 -5.59 -6.94 3.37
N LYS A 54 -4.35 -7.12 3.83
CA LYS A 54 -4.02 -7.12 5.26
C LYS A 54 -4.03 -5.72 5.88
N TYR A 55 -3.94 -4.66 5.05
CA TYR A 55 -3.89 -3.27 5.51
C TYR A 55 -5.25 -2.60 5.53
N PHE A 56 -6.15 -3.02 4.66
CA PHE A 56 -7.49 -2.48 4.54
C PHE A 56 -8.45 -3.66 4.48
N ALA A 57 -8.96 -4.08 5.64
CA ALA A 57 -10.00 -5.10 5.72
C ALA A 57 -11.23 -4.64 4.94
N ASP A 58 -11.94 -5.59 4.33
CA ASP A 58 -13.11 -5.37 3.47
C ASP A 58 -14.10 -4.38 4.09
N ARG A 59 -14.68 -3.54 3.22
CA ARG A 59 -15.78 -2.66 3.53
C ARG A 59 -17.08 -3.25 3.01
#